data_AF-A0A3C2AK11-F1
#
_entry.id   AF-A0A3C2AK11-F1
#
_cell.length_a   1.000
_cell.length_b   1.000
_cell.length_c   1.000
_cell.angle_alpha   90.00
_cell.angle_beta   90.00
_cell.angle_gamma   90.00
#
_symmetry.space_group_name_H-M   'P 1'
#
loop_
_entity.id
_entity.type
_entity.pdbx_description
1 polymer ?
#
loop_
_entity_poly.entity_id
_entity_poly.type
_entity_poly.pdbx_seq_one_letter_code
_entity_poly.pdbx_strand_id
1 'polypeptide(L)'
;MNTQNQIAEQHRAQQVKYRYYLIALAVACIGYSVHSTVNYTLSQVSILLGVSVLSWGVSVYCGLTFLKYSMSILYANFSLFNIRDGKEPSIGNNPERIKIGIDAVQAAIEENQKTSGGYAKCQEYLLLIGAVSFLLWHTIELFNKG
;
A
#
# COMPACT_ATOMS: atom_id res chain seq x y z
N MET A 1 -8.71 29.57 0.48
CA MET A 1 -8.17 28.18 0.43
C MET A 1 -8.32 27.71 -1.01
N ASN A 2 -7.23 27.37 -1.71
CA ASN A 2 -7.27 27.06 -3.15
C ASN A 2 -7.97 25.70 -3.39
N THR A 3 -8.93 25.65 -4.32
CA THR A 3 -9.66 24.44 -4.72
C THR A 3 -8.74 23.25 -5.05
N GLN A 4 -7.55 23.54 -5.61
CA GLN A 4 -6.53 22.53 -5.91
C GLN A 4 -6.04 21.78 -4.66
N ASN A 5 -5.85 22.48 -3.54
CA ASN A 5 -5.40 21.86 -2.29
C ASN A 5 -6.49 20.95 -1.72
N GLN A 6 -7.75 21.36 -1.80
CA GLN A 6 -8.89 20.55 -1.35
C GLN A 6 -9.01 19.25 -2.16
N ILE A 7 -8.86 19.33 -3.49
CA ILE A 7 -8.89 18.15 -4.37
C ILE A 7 -7.73 17.20 -4.03
N ALA A 8 -6.52 17.72 -3.82
CA ALA A 8 -5.36 16.91 -3.45
C ALA A 8 -5.55 16.19 -2.11
N GLU A 9 -6.10 16.88 -1.11
CA GLU A 9 -6.44 16.30 0.19
C GLU A 9 -7.51 15.20 0.08
N GLN A 10 -8.59 15.47 -0.66
CA GLN A 10 -9.66 14.50 -0.90
C GLN A 10 -9.13 13.27 -1.62
N HIS A 11 -8.34 13.46 -2.68
CA HIS A 11 -7.74 12.36 -3.42
C HIS A 11 -6.85 11.49 -2.52
N ARG A 12 -5.99 12.10 -1.69
CA ARG A 12 -5.15 11.34 -0.76
C ARG A 12 -5.98 10.58 0.29
N ALA A 13 -7.02 11.22 0.82
CA ALA A 13 -7.92 10.59 1.78
C ALA A 13 -8.63 9.37 1.18
N GLN A 14 -9.08 9.47 -0.08
CA GLN A 14 -9.69 8.34 -0.79
C GLN A 14 -8.68 7.22 -1.06
N GLN A 15 -7.44 7.55 -1.47
CA GLN A 15 -6.39 6.56 -1.66
C GLN A 15 -6.11 5.77 -0.38
N VAL A 16 -5.95 6.44 0.77
CA VAL A 16 -5.70 5.76 2.05
C VAL A 16 -6.85 4.83 2.43
N LYS A 17 -8.11 5.29 2.31
CA LYS A 17 -9.30 4.47 2.59
C LYS A 17 -9.37 3.24 1.69
N TYR A 18 -9.13 3.43 0.39
CA TYR A 18 -9.11 2.34 -0.58
C TYR A 18 -8.05 1.29 -0.22
N ARG A 19 -6.86 1.71 0.22
CA ARG A 19 -5.78 0.80 0.63
C ARG A 19 -6.13 -0.01 1.87
N TYR A 20 -6.77 0.61 2.88
CA TYR A 20 -7.28 -0.12 4.04
C TYR A 20 -8.34 -1.16 3.65
N TYR A 21 -9.23 -0.83 2.72
CA TYR A 21 -10.21 -1.77 2.20
C TYR A 21 -9.54 -2.99 1.55
N LEU A 22 -8.53 -2.77 0.70
CA LEU A 22 -7.79 -3.88 0.06
C LEU A 22 -7.02 -4.74 1.07
N ILE A 23 -6.43 -4.14 2.11
CA ILE A 23 -5.77 -4.89 3.19
C ILE A 23 -6.78 -5.77 3.92
N ALA A 24 -7.93 -5.20 4.31
CA ALA A 24 -8.98 -5.94 5.01
C ALA A 24 -9.52 -7.09 4.14
N LEU A 25 -9.72 -6.84 2.85
CA LEU A 25 -10.16 -7.85 1.88
C LEU A 25 -9.13 -8.99 1.75
N ALA A 26 -7.84 -8.67 1.62
CA ALA A 26 -6.77 -9.68 1.55
C ALA A 26 -6.73 -10.56 2.82
N VAL A 27 -6.82 -9.95 4.01
CA VAL A 27 -6.86 -10.69 5.28
C VAL A 27 -8.11 -11.56 5.40
N ALA A 28 -9.28 -11.06 4.96
CA ALA A 28 -10.51 -11.83 4.91
C ALA A 28 -10.39 -13.05 3.97
N CYS A 29 -9.78 -12.87 2.80
CA CYS A 29 -9.52 -13.96 1.86
C CYS A 29 -8.58 -15.02 2.46
N ILE A 30 -7.51 -14.61 3.14
CA ILE A 30 -6.62 -15.53 3.87
C ILE A 30 -7.41 -16.29 4.93
N GLY A 31 -8.17 -15.60 5.78
CA GLY A 31 -8.99 -16.24 6.82
C GLY A 31 -9.99 -17.24 6.26
N TYR A 32 -10.69 -16.86 5.18
CA TYR A 32 -11.63 -17.74 4.47
C TYR A 32 -10.94 -18.97 3.87
N SER A 33 -9.74 -18.81 3.27
CA SER A 33 -9.00 -19.93 2.71
C SER A 33 -8.61 -20.94 3.79
N VAL A 34 -8.14 -20.49 4.94
CA VAL A 34 -7.79 -21.36 6.08
C VAL A 34 -9.04 -22.11 6.57
N HIS A 35 -10.14 -21.39 6.78
CA HIS A 35 -11.42 -21.98 7.19
C HIS A 35 -11.92 -23.03 6.19
N SER A 36 -11.82 -22.75 4.88
CA SER A 36 -12.29 -23.65 3.82
C SER A 36 -11.43 -24.92 3.70
N THR A 37 -10.18 -24.87 4.16
CA THR A 37 -9.22 -25.98 3.99
C THR A 37 -9.18 -26.99 5.13
N VAL A 38 -9.95 -26.79 6.20
CA VAL A 38 -9.95 -27.67 7.39
C VAL A 38 -10.24 -29.14 7.05
N ASN A 39 -11.07 -29.39 6.03
CA ASN A 39 -11.48 -30.75 5.61
C ASN A 39 -10.84 -31.20 4.29
N TYR A 40 -9.73 -30.57 3.87
CA TYR A 40 -9.03 -30.93 2.64
C TYR A 40 -7.73 -31.68 2.96
N THR A 41 -7.49 -32.77 2.25
CA THR A 41 -6.20 -33.48 2.28
C THR A 41 -5.18 -32.76 1.39
N LEU A 42 -3.91 -32.79 1.78
CA LEU A 42 -2.85 -32.15 1.01
C LEU A 42 -2.72 -32.85 -0.36
N SER A 43 -3.02 -32.12 -1.44
CA SER A 43 -2.98 -32.57 -2.83
C SER A 43 -1.90 -31.80 -3.60
N GLN A 44 -1.47 -32.30 -4.75
CA GLN A 44 -0.56 -31.55 -5.64
C GLN A 44 -1.17 -30.21 -6.07
N VAL A 45 -2.50 -30.11 -6.12
CA VAL A 45 -3.24 -28.88 -6.47
C VAL A 45 -3.15 -27.83 -5.34
N SER A 46 -2.84 -28.23 -4.10
CA SER A 46 -2.69 -27.33 -2.95
C SER A 46 -1.58 -26.27 -3.13
N ILE A 47 -0.68 -26.44 -4.11
CA ILE A 47 0.29 -25.41 -4.49
C ILE A 47 -0.42 -24.12 -4.94
N LEU A 48 -1.52 -24.21 -5.67
CA LEU A 48 -2.30 -23.04 -6.12
C LEU A 48 -2.89 -22.25 -4.95
N LEU A 49 -3.36 -22.95 -3.92
CA LEU A 49 -3.80 -22.36 -2.66
C LEU A 49 -2.62 -21.66 -1.95
N GLY A 50 -1.45 -22.29 -1.89
CA GLY A 50 -0.25 -21.69 -1.32
C GLY A 50 0.16 -20.40 -2.04
N VAL A 51 0.15 -20.40 -3.37
CA VAL A 51 0.40 -19.21 -4.19
C VAL A 51 -0.62 -18.12 -3.89
N SER A 52 -1.89 -18.48 -3.71
CA SER A 52 -2.95 -17.53 -3.38
C SER A 52 -2.70 -16.83 -2.03
N VAL A 53 -2.49 -17.61 -0.97
CA VAL A 53 -2.25 -17.10 0.39
C VAL A 53 -0.99 -16.23 0.44
N LEU A 54 0.10 -16.68 -0.22
CA LEU A 54 1.34 -15.89 -0.30
C LEU A 54 1.13 -14.58 -1.06
N SER A 55 0.39 -14.60 -2.18
CA SER A 55 0.09 -13.39 -2.95
C SER A 55 -0.70 -12.38 -2.13
N TRP A 56 -1.74 -12.82 -1.40
CA TRP A 56 -2.48 -11.95 -0.48
C TRP A 56 -1.61 -11.44 0.67
N GLY A 57 -0.73 -12.27 1.24
CA GLY A 57 0.22 -11.85 2.28
C GLY A 57 1.16 -10.75 1.80
N VAL A 58 1.75 -10.90 0.61
CA VAL A 58 2.60 -9.86 0.01
C VAL A 58 1.77 -8.63 -0.36
N SER A 59 0.53 -8.80 -0.81
CA SER A 59 -0.41 -7.68 -1.06
C SER A 59 -0.62 -6.84 0.21
N VAL A 60 -0.85 -7.47 1.36
CA VAL A 60 -0.95 -6.78 2.67
C VAL A 60 0.33 -6.02 2.98
N TYR A 61 1.50 -6.65 2.81
CA TYR A 61 2.79 -5.98 3.03
C TYR A 61 2.96 -4.73 2.15
N CYS A 62 2.61 -4.82 0.87
CA CYS A 62 2.65 -3.68 -0.05
C CYS A 62 1.68 -2.57 0.38
N GLY A 63 0.47 -2.92 0.81
CA GLY A 63 -0.52 -1.95 1.33
C GLY A 63 -0.03 -1.22 2.58
N LEU A 64 0.54 -1.94 3.55
CA LEU A 64 1.11 -1.34 4.76
C LEU A 64 2.31 -0.45 4.44
N THR A 65 3.13 -0.85 3.47
CA THR A 65 4.29 -0.06 3.03
C THR A 65 3.85 1.23 2.33
N PHE A 66 2.83 1.18 1.48
CA PHE A 66 2.20 2.37 0.90
C PHE A 66 1.73 3.36 1.99
N LEU A 67 1.09 2.85 3.05
CA LEU A 67 0.63 3.68 4.16
C LEU A 67 1.79 4.35 4.91
N LYS A 68 2.91 3.62 5.14
CA LYS A 68 4.13 4.19 5.73
C LYS A 68 4.68 5.35 4.90
N TYR A 69 4.79 5.19 3.58
CA TYR A 69 5.23 6.27 2.70
C TYR A 69 4.25 7.44 2.69
N SER A 70 2.95 7.17 2.71
CA SER A 70 1.92 8.23 2.78
C SER A 70 2.04 9.08 4.04
N MET A 71 2.34 8.45 5.19
CA MET A 71 2.60 9.18 6.44
C MET A 71 3.91 9.94 6.40
N SER A 72 4.98 9.36 5.82
CA SER A 72 6.27 10.04 5.62
C SER A 72 6.12 11.29 4.75
N ILE A 73 5.39 11.20 3.63
CA ILE A 73 5.11 12.34 2.75
C ILE A 73 4.32 13.43 3.50
N LEU A 74 3.31 13.07 4.29
CA LEU A 74 2.57 14.04 5.10
C LEU A 74 3.50 14.75 6.10
N TYR A 75 4.35 14.01 6.79
CA TYR A 75 5.33 14.59 7.72
C TYR A 75 6.33 15.51 7.01
N ALA A 76 6.84 15.11 5.85
CA ALA A 76 7.73 15.93 5.03
C ALA A 76 7.06 17.23 4.56
N ASN A 77 5.78 17.17 4.16
CA ASN A 77 5.01 18.38 3.84
C ASN A 77 4.83 19.29 5.05
N PHE A 78 4.62 18.74 6.25
CA PHE A 78 4.59 19.52 7.47
C PHE A 78 5.94 20.20 7.75
N SER A 79 7.04 19.47 7.58
CA SER A 79 8.41 20.00 7.72
C SER A 79 8.68 21.15 6.76
N LEU A 80 8.21 21.11 5.50
CA LEU A 80 8.34 22.22 4.55
C LEU A 80 7.80 23.54 5.10
N PHE A 81 6.68 23.52 5.85
CA PHE A 81 6.16 24.74 6.47
C PHE A 81 7.09 25.29 7.54
N ASN A 82 7.69 24.42 8.36
CA ASN A 82 8.65 24.82 9.39
C ASN A 82 9.94 25.37 8.80
N ILE A 83 10.44 24.77 7.71
CA ILE A 83 11.62 25.24 6.98
C ILE A 83 11.35 26.61 6.36
N ARG A 84 10.21 26.76 5.67
CA ARG A 84 9.81 28.02 5.04
C ARG A 84 9.64 29.16 6.06
N ASP A 85 9.09 28.84 7.23
CA ASP A 85 8.90 29.81 8.31
C ASP A 85 10.19 30.07 9.13
N GLY A 86 11.32 29.44 8.77
CA GLY A 86 12.61 29.62 9.46
C GLY A 86 12.66 29.01 10.87
N LYS A 87 11.69 28.15 11.21
CA LYS A 87 11.55 27.51 12.52
C LYS A 87 12.38 26.25 12.67
N GLU A 88 12.95 25.75 11.58
CA GLU A 88 13.78 24.55 11.56
C GLU A 88 15.19 24.84 12.14
N PRO A 89 15.56 24.29 13.31
CA PRO A 89 16.80 24.65 14.01
C PRO A 89 18.07 24.36 13.20
N SER A 90 18.01 23.34 12.35
CA SER A 90 19.14 22.90 11.51
C SER A 90 19.40 23.82 10.31
N ILE A 91 18.42 24.62 9.90
CA ILE A 91 18.48 25.50 8.72
C ILE A 91 18.58 26.98 9.12
N GLY A 92 17.83 27.39 10.15
CA GLY A 92 17.75 28.78 10.61
C GLY A 92 17.07 29.70 9.60
N ASN A 93 17.39 31.00 9.66
CA ASN A 93 16.76 32.05 8.84
C ASN A 93 17.54 32.44 7.58
N ASN A 94 18.57 31.68 7.19
CA ASN A 94 19.34 32.01 5.98
C ASN A 94 18.52 31.65 4.72
N PRO A 95 18.19 32.62 3.83
CA PRO A 95 17.37 32.38 2.65
C PRO A 95 17.90 31.29 1.71
N GLU A 96 19.23 31.18 1.55
CA GLU A 96 19.85 30.14 0.71
C GLU A 96 19.68 28.76 1.33
N ARG A 97 19.86 28.64 2.65
CA ARG A 97 19.67 27.37 3.36
C ARG A 97 18.22 26.93 3.40
N ILE A 98 17.29 27.88 3.54
CA ILE A 98 15.85 27.62 3.43
C ILE A 98 15.52 27.05 2.06
N LYS A 99 16.04 27.65 0.99
CA LYS A 99 15.83 27.14 -0.38
C LYS A 99 16.38 25.72 -0.56
N ILE A 100 17.63 25.47 -0.15
CA ILE A 100 18.25 24.13 -0.22
C ILE A 100 17.43 23.11 0.58
N GLY A 101 16.96 23.47 1.77
CA GLY A 101 16.12 22.60 2.60
C GLY A 101 14.78 22.28 1.95
N ILE A 102 14.13 23.27 1.34
CA ILE A 102 12.89 23.08 0.58
C ILE A 102 13.13 22.12 -0.59
N ASP A 103 14.16 22.36 -1.40
CA ASP A 103 14.48 21.54 -2.57
C ASP A 103 14.79 20.08 -2.15
N ALA A 104 15.53 19.88 -1.06
CA ALA A 104 15.85 18.56 -0.53
C ALA A 104 14.61 17.80 -0.06
N VAL A 105 13.72 18.46 0.68
CA VAL A 105 12.48 17.83 1.17
C VAL A 105 11.51 17.56 0.01
N GLN A 106 11.44 18.45 -0.98
CA GLN A 106 10.65 18.21 -2.20
C GLN A 106 11.15 16.98 -2.97
N ALA A 107 12.46 16.85 -3.18
CA ALA A 107 13.04 15.68 -3.83
C ALA A 107 12.70 14.38 -3.07
N ALA A 108 12.79 14.39 -1.73
CA ALA A 108 12.42 13.25 -0.90
C ALA A 108 10.91 12.92 -0.99
N ILE A 109 10.05 13.93 -1.10
CA ILE A 109 8.60 13.73 -1.31
C ILE A 109 8.34 13.06 -2.66
N GLU A 110 8.97 13.54 -3.74
CA GLU A 110 8.81 12.98 -5.08
C GLU A 110 9.28 11.52 -5.15
N GLU A 111 10.43 11.20 -4.55
CA GLU A 111 10.95 9.83 -4.48
C GLU A 111 10.00 8.90 -3.71
N ASN A 112 9.51 9.36 -2.56
CA ASN A 112 8.55 8.61 -1.74
C ASN A 112 7.21 8.43 -2.48
N GLN A 113 6.74 9.43 -3.22
CA GLN A 113 5.52 9.34 -4.02
C GLN A 113 5.65 8.29 -5.13
N LYS A 114 6.76 8.31 -5.87
CA LYS A 114 7.05 7.33 -6.93
C LYS A 114 7.10 5.91 -6.37
N THR A 115 7.83 5.73 -5.28
CA THR A 115 7.99 4.44 -4.61
C THR A 115 6.66 3.93 -4.06
N SER A 116 5.90 4.80 -3.39
CA SER A 116 4.55 4.51 -2.90
C SER A 116 3.62 4.06 -4.04
N GLY A 117 3.64 4.75 -5.19
CA GLY A 117 2.89 4.37 -6.38
C GLY A 117 3.20 2.95 -6.88
N GLY A 118 4.45 2.52 -6.78
CA GLY A 118 4.87 1.14 -7.09
C GLY A 118 4.23 0.11 -6.16
N TYR A 119 4.28 0.35 -4.84
CA TYR A 119 3.66 -0.54 -3.85
C TYR A 119 2.13 -0.60 -3.99
N ALA A 120 1.50 0.53 -4.32
CA ALA A 120 0.08 0.60 -4.63
C ALA A 120 -0.35 -0.36 -5.75
N LYS A 121 0.38 -0.32 -6.88
CA LYS A 121 0.12 -1.22 -8.02
C LYS A 121 0.42 -2.68 -7.66
N CYS A 122 1.53 -2.92 -6.96
CA CYS A 122 1.91 -4.26 -6.52
C CYS A 122 0.80 -4.91 -5.66
N GLN A 123 0.23 -4.16 -4.70
CA GLN A 123 -0.88 -4.61 -3.88
C GLN A 123 -2.08 -5.08 -4.72
N GLU A 124 -2.48 -4.28 -5.71
CA GLU A 124 -3.64 -4.57 -6.58
C GLU A 124 -3.41 -5.83 -7.43
N TYR A 125 -2.24 -5.95 -8.06
CA TYR A 125 -1.90 -7.11 -8.88
C TYR A 125 -1.83 -8.39 -8.06
N LEU A 126 -1.16 -8.36 -6.89
CA LEU A 126 -1.05 -9.52 -6.03
C LEU A 126 -2.40 -9.96 -5.45
N LEU A 127 -3.29 -9.01 -5.18
CA LEU A 127 -4.65 -9.34 -4.74
C LEU A 127 -5.40 -10.12 -5.81
N LEU A 128 -5.32 -9.66 -7.07
CA LEU A 128 -5.95 -10.29 -8.21
C LEU A 128 -5.35 -11.67 -8.52
N ILE A 129 -4.02 -11.78 -8.52
CA ILE A 129 -3.31 -13.06 -8.71
C ILE A 129 -3.78 -14.05 -7.65
N GLY A 130 -3.83 -13.63 -6.37
CA GLY A 130 -4.28 -14.49 -5.30
C GLY A 130 -5.73 -14.94 -5.46
N ALA A 131 -6.63 -14.05 -5.89
CA ALA A 131 -8.02 -14.38 -6.16
C ALA A 131 -8.18 -15.40 -7.30
N VAL A 132 -7.48 -15.19 -8.42
CA VAL A 132 -7.52 -16.11 -9.57
C VAL A 132 -6.95 -17.48 -9.19
N SER A 133 -5.80 -17.52 -8.50
CA SER A 133 -5.19 -18.78 -8.04
C SER A 133 -6.11 -19.55 -7.08
N PHE A 134 -6.79 -18.86 -6.16
CA PHE A 134 -7.76 -19.49 -5.25
C PHE A 134 -8.95 -20.08 -6.00
N LEU A 135 -9.53 -19.34 -6.95
CA LEU A 135 -10.66 -19.80 -7.75
C LEU A 135 -10.31 -21.04 -8.57
N LEU A 136 -9.13 -21.06 -9.19
CA LEU A 136 -8.63 -22.21 -9.93
C LEU A 136 -8.46 -23.43 -9.02
N TRP A 137 -7.79 -23.24 -7.87
CA TRP A 137 -7.64 -24.29 -6.86
C TRP A 137 -9.00 -24.86 -6.45
N HIS A 138 -9.93 -24.00 -6.06
CA HIS A 138 -11.23 -24.39 -5.54
C HIS A 138 -12.07 -25.14 -6.58
N THR A 139 -12.04 -24.70 -7.84
CA THR A 139 -12.78 -25.34 -8.95
C THR A 139 -12.22 -26.73 -9.24
N ILE A 140 -10.89 -26.88 -9.30
CA ILE A 140 -10.25 -28.18 -9.54
C ILE A 140 -10.53 -29.15 -8.39
N GLU A 141 -10.45 -28.68 -7.15
CA GLU A 141 -10.76 -29.48 -5.96
C GLU A 141 -12.23 -29.92 -5.94
N LEU A 142 -13.16 -29.05 -6.33
CA LEU A 142 -14.58 -29.40 -6.43
C LEU A 142 -14.80 -30.47 -7.50
N PHE A 143 -14.13 -30.36 -8.65
CA PHE A 143 -14.20 -31.34 -9.72
C PHE A 143 -13.60 -32.70 -9.31
N ASN A 144 -12.50 -32.72 -8.56
CA ASN A 144 -11.88 -33.96 -8.09
C ASN A 144 -12.70 -34.69 -7.01
N LYS A 145 -13.58 -33.96 -6.30
CA LYS A 145 -14.46 -34.51 -5.25
C LYS A 145 -15.83 -34.95 -5.77
N GLY A 146 -16.24 -34.48 -6.95
CA GLY A 146 -17.50 -34.85 -7.62
C GLY A 146 -17.36 -36.11 -8.45
#